data_AF-A0A7V8XZN0-F1
#
_entry.id   AF-A0A7V8XZN0-F1
#
_cell.length_a   1.000
_cell.length_b   1.000
_cell.length_c   1.000
_cell.angle_alpha   90.00
_cell.angle_beta   90.00
_cell.angle_gamma   90.00
#
_symmetry.space_group_name_H-M   'P 1'
#
loop_
_entity.id
_entity.type
_entity.pdbx_description
1 polymer ?
#
loop_
_entity_poly.entity_id
_entity_poly.type
_entity_poly.pdbx_seq_one_letter_code
_entity_poly.pdbx_strand_id
1 'polypeptide(L)'
;MESGGSDDWNVEVTRFFDQLAALDRELESLAAGAVEPLIQGPLADALTHVGRLAMLMGMAGLPVRPESYPRAEIVVGRTGGEQAAPEREFDGDASAR
;
A
#
# COMPACT_ATOMS: atom_id res chain seq x y z
N MET A 1 -4.08 24.57 -0.72
CA MET A 1 -3.33 23.76 -1.69
C MET A 1 -4.39 22.92 -2.36
N GLU A 2 -4.81 23.32 -3.57
CA GLU A 2 -5.80 22.53 -4.32
C GLU A 2 -5.20 21.14 -4.53
N SER A 3 -5.92 20.10 -4.11
CA SER A 3 -5.54 18.73 -4.40
C SER A 3 -5.62 18.58 -5.93
N GLY A 4 -4.49 18.67 -6.62
CA GLY A 4 -4.39 18.56 -8.09
C GLY A 4 -4.68 17.15 -8.60
N GLY A 5 -5.79 16.56 -8.17
CA GLY A 5 -6.28 15.26 -8.61
C GLY A 5 -7.12 15.41 -9.88
N SER A 6 -7.04 14.39 -10.73
CA SER A 6 -7.88 14.17 -11.89
C SER A 6 -9.13 13.36 -11.48
N ASP A 7 -10.26 13.58 -12.14
CA ASP A 7 -11.45 12.71 -12.03
C ASP A 7 -11.29 11.42 -12.84
N ASP A 8 -10.23 11.30 -13.64
CA ASP A 8 -9.87 10.08 -14.35
C ASP A 8 -9.11 9.11 -13.44
N TRP A 9 -9.74 7.96 -13.16
CA TRP A 9 -9.19 6.88 -12.35
C TRP A 9 -7.82 6.39 -12.84
N ASN A 10 -7.63 6.20 -14.14
CA ASN A 10 -6.38 5.66 -14.67
C ASN A 10 -5.22 6.65 -14.51
N VAL A 11 -5.52 7.96 -14.57
CA VAL A 11 -4.53 9.01 -14.29
C VAL A 11 -4.10 8.94 -12.82
N GLU A 12 -5.03 8.79 -11.89
CA GLU A 12 -4.70 8.71 -10.46
C GLU A 12 -3.97 7.41 -10.10
N VAL A 13 -4.33 6.27 -10.72
CA VAL A 13 -3.60 5.00 -10.55
C VAL A 13 -2.17 5.13 -11.04
N THR A 14 -1.96 5.75 -12.20
CA THR A 14 -0.61 6.00 -12.74
C THR A 14 0.17 6.91 -11.79
N ARG A 15 -0.44 8.00 -11.34
CA ARG A 15 0.17 8.94 -10.39
C ARG A 15 0.59 8.26 -9.09
N PHE A 16 -0.25 7.35 -8.56
CA PHE A 16 0.07 6.59 -7.35
C PHE A 16 1.33 5.74 -7.53
N PHE A 17 1.42 4.96 -8.61
CA PHE A 17 2.60 4.13 -8.85
C PHE A 17 3.86 4.94 -9.16
N ASP A 18 3.73 6.07 -9.85
CA ASP A 18 4.84 7.00 -10.08
C ASP A 18 5.37 7.58 -8.76
N GLN A 19 4.47 7.93 -7.84
CA GLN A 19 4.84 8.40 -6.49
C GLN A 19 5.50 7.29 -5.67
N LEU A 20 5.04 6.05 -5.79
CA LEU A 20 5.65 4.90 -5.12
C LEU A 20 7.07 4.63 -5.64
N ALA A 21 7.28 4.71 -6.95
CA ALA A 21 8.60 4.60 -7.57
C ALA A 21 9.54 5.76 -7.20
N ALA A 22 9.00 6.97 -7.05
CA ALA A 22 9.77 8.11 -6.56
C ALA A 22 10.20 7.89 -5.11
N LEU A 23 9.28 7.44 -4.23
CA LEU A 23 9.59 7.12 -2.84
C LEU A 23 10.69 6.05 -2.73
N ASP A 24 10.59 4.96 -3.49
CA ASP A 24 11.60 3.88 -3.51
C ASP A 24 13.01 4.40 -3.80
N ARG A 25 13.17 5.31 -4.77
CA ARG A 25 14.46 5.95 -5.06
C ARG A 25 14.96 6.84 -3.92
N GLU A 26 14.07 7.59 -3.27
CA GLU A 26 14.45 8.43 -2.14
C GLU A 26 14.92 7.58 -0.94
N LEU A 27 14.33 6.39 -0.76
CA LEU A 27 14.70 5.45 0.31
C LEU A 27 16.15 4.97 0.20
N GLU A 28 16.73 4.91 -1.01
CA GLU A 28 18.14 4.51 -1.21
C GLU A 28 19.12 5.43 -0.45
N SER A 29 18.75 6.69 -0.28
CA SER A 29 19.56 7.71 0.39
C SER A 29 19.11 8.00 1.83
N LEU A 30 18.12 7.26 2.33
CA LEU A 30 17.50 7.51 3.62
C LEU A 30 18.51 7.29 4.77
N ALA A 31 18.64 8.28 5.64
CA ALA A 31 19.47 8.15 6.83
C ALA A 31 18.92 7.05 7.76
N ALA A 32 19.80 6.27 8.39
CA ALA A 32 19.42 5.15 9.25
C ALA A 32 18.44 5.52 10.38
N GLY A 33 18.51 6.75 10.90
CA GLY A 33 17.58 7.24 11.94
C GLY A 33 16.23 7.76 11.43
N ALA A 34 16.03 7.84 10.11
CA ALA A 34 14.81 8.37 9.51
C ALA A 34 13.78 7.28 9.16
N VAL A 35 14.17 6.00 9.21
CA VAL A 35 13.28 4.86 8.90
C VAL A 35 12.11 4.79 9.88
N GLU A 36 12.38 4.86 11.19
CA GLU A 36 11.33 4.73 12.20
C GLU A 36 10.29 5.86 12.12
N PRO A 37 10.67 7.16 12.05
CA PRO A 37 9.71 8.24 11.83
C PRO A 37 8.92 8.13 10.52
N LEU A 38 9.55 7.64 9.44
CA LEU A 38 8.88 7.41 8.17
C LEU A 38 7.78 6.34 8.29
N ILE A 39 8.09 5.24 8.98
CA ILE A 39 7.12 4.17 9.23
C ILE A 39 5.99 4.66 10.13
N GLN A 40 6.33 5.30 11.25
CA GLN A 40 5.35 5.71 12.28
C GLN A 40 4.46 6.88 11.86
N GLY A 41 4.94 7.76 10.98
CA GLY A 41 4.18 8.92 10.51
C GLY A 41 3.46 8.63 9.19
N PRO A 42 4.06 9.00 8.04
CA PRO A 42 3.37 8.99 6.76
C PRO A 42 2.93 7.59 6.30
N LEU A 43 3.72 6.54 6.53
CA LEU A 43 3.31 5.19 6.12
C LEU A 43 2.17 4.64 6.99
N ALA A 44 2.20 4.88 8.30
CA ALA A 44 1.11 4.49 9.20
C ALA A 44 -0.21 5.22 8.85
N ASP A 45 -0.15 6.51 8.49
CA ASP A 45 -1.33 7.26 8.06
C ASP A 45 -1.91 6.73 6.75
N ALA A 46 -1.05 6.45 5.77
CA ALA A 46 -1.45 5.83 4.50
C ALA A 46 -2.11 4.45 4.73
N LEU A 47 -1.51 3.60 5.57
CA LEU A 47 -2.09 2.30 5.93
C LEU A 47 -3.44 2.44 6.66
N THR A 48 -3.59 3.48 7.48
CA THR A 48 -4.89 3.79 8.13
C THR A 48 -5.96 4.11 7.08
N HIS A 49 -5.60 4.85 6.03
CA HIS A 49 -6.53 5.19 4.95
C HIS A 49 -6.91 3.96 4.12
N VAL A 50 -5.93 3.12 3.78
CA VAL A 50 -6.16 1.82 3.11
C VAL A 50 -7.06 0.92 3.94
N GLY A 51 -6.83 0.84 5.25
CA GLY A 51 -7.68 0.07 6.18
C GLY A 51 -9.14 0.53 6.15
N ARG A 52 -9.40 1.85 6.13
CA ARG A 52 -10.78 2.37 6.00
C ARG A 52 -11.42 1.97 4.67
N LEU A 53 -10.69 2.02 3.57
CA LEU A 53 -11.18 1.57 2.27
C LEU A 53 -11.51 0.08 2.27
N ALA A 54 -10.63 -0.75 2.84
CA ALA A 54 -10.87 -2.19 2.97
C ALA A 54 -12.11 -2.50 3.82
N MET A 55 -12.34 -1.75 4.91
CA MET A 55 -13.56 -1.87 5.71
C MET A 55 -14.82 -1.54 4.91
N LEU A 56 -14.81 -0.43 4.15
CA LEU A 56 -15.94 -0.03 3.29
C LEU A 56 -16.22 -1.09 2.20
N MET A 57 -15.17 -1.62 1.59
CA MET A 57 -15.27 -2.71 0.61
C MET A 57 -15.87 -3.98 1.21
N GLY A 58 -15.49 -4.33 2.45
CA GLY A 58 -16.10 -5.43 3.20
C GLY A 58 -17.60 -5.21 3.47
N MET A 59 -17.99 -4.00 3.88
CA MET A 59 -19.40 -3.63 4.08
C MET A 59 -20.22 -3.68 2.77
N ALA A 60 -19.58 -3.45 1.63
CA ALA A 60 -20.19 -3.55 0.30
C ALA A 60 -20.24 -5.00 -0.24
N GLY A 61 -19.80 -6.00 0.53
CA GLY A 61 -19.77 -7.40 0.10
C GLY A 61 -18.63 -7.75 -0.86
N LEU A 62 -17.62 -6.89 -0.97
CA LEU A 62 -16.43 -7.05 -1.81
C LEU A 62 -15.15 -7.04 -0.96
N PRO A 63 -14.99 -7.96 0.01
CA PRO A 63 -13.85 -7.93 0.92
C PRO A 63 -12.52 -8.11 0.16
N VAL A 64 -11.52 -7.30 0.54
CA VAL A 64 -10.13 -7.50 0.09
C VAL A 64 -9.56 -8.69 0.84
N ARG A 65 -8.98 -9.65 0.12
CA ARG A 65 -8.36 -10.84 0.72
C ARG A 65 -7.08 -10.43 1.45
N PRO A 66 -6.90 -10.84 2.72
CA PRO A 66 -5.70 -10.53 3.47
C PRO A 66 -4.51 -11.39 3.03
N GLU A 67 -3.31 -10.81 3.12
CA GLU A 67 -2.04 -11.47 2.81
C GLU A 67 -1.09 -11.42 4.01
N SER A 68 -0.23 -12.43 4.13
CA SER A 68 0.82 -12.46 5.14
C SER A 68 2.03 -11.63 4.69
N TYR A 69 2.12 -10.36 5.12
CA TYR A 69 3.29 -9.51 4.83
C TYR A 69 4.66 -10.13 5.19
N PRO A 70 4.83 -10.87 6.30
CA PRO A 70 6.10 -11.53 6.61
C PRO A 70 6.49 -12.65 5.62
N ARG A 71 5.55 -13.12 4.81
CA ARG A 71 5.76 -14.15 3.78
C ARG A 71 5.63 -13.59 2.37
N ALA A 72 5.27 -12.32 2.21
CA ALA A 72 5.12 -11.72 0.89
C ALA A 72 6.49 -11.61 0.21
N GLU A 73 6.55 -11.92 -1.08
CA GLU A 73 7.74 -11.69 -1.90
C GLU A 73 7.91 -10.17 -2.12
N ILE A 74 8.96 -9.58 -1.55
CA ILE A 74 9.29 -8.17 -1.73
C ILE A 74 10.54 -8.06 -2.59
N VAL A 75 10.42 -7.37 -3.73
CA VAL A 75 11.52 -7.13 -4.68
C VAL A 75 11.77 -5.62 -4.79
N VAL A 76 12.99 -5.20 -4.46
CA VAL A 76 13.43 -3.80 -4.61
C VAL A 76 13.23 -3.34 -6.06
N GLY A 77 12.68 -2.13 -6.24
CA GLY A 77 12.36 -1.58 -7.55
C GLY A 77 11.05 -2.09 -8.19
N ARG A 78 10.34 -3.06 -7.58
CA ARG A 78 9.02 -3.51 -8.06
C ARG A 78 7.90 -2.71 -7.39
N THR A 79 7.67 -1.49 -7.85
CA THR A 79 6.68 -0.57 -7.28
C THR A 79 5.37 -0.45 -8.07
N GLY A 80 5.27 -1.08 -9.26
CA GLY A 80 4.07 -1.03 -10.11
C GLY A 80 2.99 -2.07 -9.75
N GLY A 81 1.92 -2.11 -10.54
CA GLY A 81 0.80 -3.06 -10.33
C GLY A 81 1.15 -4.54 -10.59
N GLU A 82 2.26 -4.80 -11.27
CA GLU A 82 2.77 -6.15 -11.54
C GLU A 82 3.51 -6.71 -10.30
N GLN A 83 2.76 -6.93 -9.21
CA GLN A 83 3.25 -7.52 -7.98
C GLN A 83 3.31 -9.06 -8.07
N ALA A 84 4.09 -9.68 -7.20
CA ALA A 84 4.07 -11.14 -7.09
C ALA A 84 2.65 -11.63 -6.76
N ALA A 85 2.30 -12.83 -7.23
CA ALA A 85 1.06 -13.45 -6.79
C ALA A 85 1.13 -13.67 -5.27
N PRO A 86 0.03 -13.43 -4.52
CA PRO A 86 0.04 -13.63 -3.08
C PRO A 86 0.45 -15.06 -2.71
N GLU A 87 1.46 -15.22 -1.86
CA GLU A 87 1.96 -16.56 -1.50
C GLU A 87 0.93 -17.37 -0.70
N ARG A 88 0.13 -16.67 0.12
CA ARG A 88 -0.96 -17.29 0.88
C ARG A 88 -2.02 -16.26 1.23
N GLU A 89 -3.07 -16.23 0.42
CA GLU A 89 -4.36 -15.68 0.84
C GLU A 89 -5.01 -16.63 1.85
N PHE A 90 -5.76 -16.10 2.81
CA PHE A 90 -6.58 -16.91 3.69
C PHE A 90 -8.04 -16.47 3.62
N ASP A 91 -8.94 -17.45 3.59
CA ASP A 91 -10.38 -17.19 3.70
C ASP A 91 -10.71 -16.85 5.15
N GLY A 92 -11.05 -15.59 5.42
CA GLY A 92 -11.59 -15.20 6.73
C GLY A 92 -11.21 -13.79 7.18
N ASP A 93 -11.65 -13.49 8.39
CA ASP A 93 -11.17 -12.36 9.19
C ASP A 93 -9.79 -12.71 9.75
N ALA A 94 -8.79 -11.82 9.61
CA ALA A 94 -7.49 -11.99 10.28
C ALA A 94 -7.58 -12.06 11.81
N SER A 95 -8.75 -11.77 12.38
CA SER A 95 -9.12 -11.88 13.80
C SER A 95 -9.82 -13.19 14.17
N ALA A 96 -10.27 -14.00 13.19
CA ALA A 96 -10.90 -15.29 13.45
C ALA A 96 -9.81 -16.34 13.71
N ARG A 97 -9.68 -16.74 14.98
CA ARG A 97 -8.81 -17.84 15.43
C ARG A 97 -9.27 -19.20 14.92
#